data_AF-A0A534T437-F1
#
_entry.id   AF-A0A534T437-F1
#
_cell.length_a   1.000
_cell.length_b   1.000
_cell.length_c   1.000
_cell.angle_alpha   90.00
_cell.angle_beta   90.00
_cell.angle_gamma   90.00
#
_symmetry.space_group_name_H-M   'P 1'
#
loop_
_entity.id
_entity.type
_entity.pdbx_description
1 polymer ?
#
loop_
_entity_poly.entity_id
_entity_poly.type
_entity_poly.pdbx_seq_one_letter_code
_entity_poly.pdbx_strand_id
1 'polypeptide(L)'
;MQGIPKQAGNSNRKSVLAPGENPYAEPCICGRPTVCSGGVTHDQLRAVLPPYAAGELDEGPAEAVRAHLATGCPDCLGALFRLPVGRPRGRWDVSLPRAGWLAPATAAVLAVALAALVGWTIHDLRQREAERRAESVRAAARLVDAETARAEAAARSDTLGRALEAARADAAEARAAAGVAAGERTRLETELAAAAARVGSLLRSIRRRDAEIDRLLGGAPERTLADLAAMPGFGVARLEPRSSAGGRGHLLWHPARAGARLRGLTVVQEPGARPVLGARLGAAPAGG
;
A
#
# COMPACT_ATOMS: atom_id res chain seq x y z
N MET A 1 -1.15 -28.70 -19.81
CA MET A 1 -1.84 -29.99 -19.98
C MET A 1 -1.01 -31.09 -19.36
N GLN A 2 -1.31 -31.48 -18.12
CA GLN A 2 -0.83 -32.71 -17.50
C GLN A 2 -2.00 -33.26 -16.67
N GLY A 3 -2.43 -34.47 -17.01
CA GLY A 3 -3.60 -35.13 -16.45
C GLY A 3 -3.31 -35.84 -15.14
N ILE A 4 -4.34 -35.91 -14.29
CA ILE A 4 -4.39 -36.76 -13.11
C ILE A 4 -5.70 -37.59 -13.22
N PRO A 5 -5.66 -38.93 -13.00
CA PRO A 5 -6.75 -39.84 -13.34
C PRO A 5 -7.82 -40.01 -12.26
N LYS A 6 -9.00 -40.45 -12.74
CA LYS A 6 -10.18 -41.00 -12.02
C LYS A 6 -9.83 -42.24 -11.18
N GLN A 7 -10.38 -42.31 -9.96
CA GLN A 7 -10.72 -43.55 -9.25
C GLN A 7 -12.15 -43.39 -8.69
N ALA A 8 -13.15 -44.18 -9.11
CA ALA A 8 -13.55 -45.49 -8.55
C ALA A 8 -13.83 -45.37 -7.04
N GLY A 9 -15.06 -45.43 -6.53
CA GLY A 9 -16.06 -46.47 -6.74
C GLY A 9 -16.13 -47.29 -5.45
N ASN A 10 -17.06 -46.95 -4.54
CA ASN A 10 -17.33 -47.76 -3.34
C ASN A 10 -18.78 -48.24 -3.36
N SER A 11 -18.94 -49.44 -3.89
CA SER A 11 -20.14 -50.26 -3.82
C SER A 11 -19.97 -51.29 -2.70
N ASN A 12 -20.70 -51.13 -1.60
CA ASN A 12 -20.84 -52.21 -0.62
C ASN A 12 -22.34 -52.47 -0.40
N ARG A 13 -22.88 -53.44 -1.16
CA ARG A 13 -24.22 -54.00 -0.92
C ARG A 13 -24.11 -55.52 -0.94
N LYS A 14 -24.07 -56.09 0.27
CA LYS A 14 -24.19 -57.52 0.53
C LYS A 14 -25.50 -58.05 -0.08
N SER A 15 -25.33 -59.13 -0.83
CA SER A 15 -26.35 -60.02 -1.38
C SER A 15 -26.94 -60.94 -0.30
N VAL A 16 -28.26 -61.11 -0.32
CA VAL A 16 -28.97 -62.27 0.26
C VAL A 16 -30.08 -62.65 -0.73
N LEU A 17 -30.05 -63.88 -1.23
CA LEU A 17 -31.07 -64.51 -2.07
C LEU A 17 -32.33 -64.83 -1.24
N ALA A 18 -33.51 -64.67 -1.83
CA ALA A 18 -34.81 -65.02 -1.24
C ALA A 18 -35.33 -66.39 -1.74
N PRO A 19 -36.20 -67.10 -0.98
CA PRO A 19 -36.80 -68.36 -1.41
C PRO A 19 -38.25 -68.21 -1.94
N GLY A 20 -38.58 -68.97 -2.99
CA GLY A 20 -39.91 -69.55 -3.23
C GLY A 20 -40.83 -68.88 -4.27
N GLU A 21 -40.69 -69.26 -5.56
CA GLU A 21 -41.64 -68.94 -6.65
C GLU A 21 -42.56 -70.14 -6.95
N ASN A 22 -43.88 -69.92 -6.89
CA ASN A 22 -44.89 -70.84 -7.46
C ASN A 22 -45.22 -70.35 -8.90
N PRO A 23 -45.00 -71.18 -9.94
CA PRO A 23 -45.02 -70.74 -11.34
C PRO A 23 -46.41 -70.63 -12.00
N TYR A 24 -47.53 -70.71 -11.26
CA TYR A 24 -48.89 -70.65 -11.84
C TYR A 24 -49.78 -69.48 -11.36
N ALA A 25 -49.21 -68.44 -10.72
CA ALA A 25 -49.98 -67.26 -10.35
C ALA A 25 -50.00 -66.22 -11.49
N GLU A 26 -51.19 -65.98 -12.07
CA GLU A 26 -51.40 -64.88 -13.01
C GLU A 26 -51.05 -63.52 -12.37
N PRO A 27 -50.31 -62.63 -13.06
CA PRO A 27 -49.79 -61.40 -12.46
C PRO A 27 -50.85 -60.29 -12.34
N CYS A 28 -51.05 -59.77 -11.12
CA CYS A 28 -51.77 -58.51 -10.89
C CYS A 28 -50.96 -57.31 -11.40
N ILE A 29 -51.67 -56.28 -11.87
CA ILE A 29 -51.16 -55.04 -12.52
C ILE A 29 -50.21 -54.19 -11.62
N CYS A 30 -49.91 -54.61 -10.39
CA CYS A 30 -48.98 -53.95 -9.47
C CYS A 30 -47.52 -54.47 -9.53
N GLY A 31 -47.18 -55.42 -10.41
CA GLY A 31 -45.79 -55.68 -10.83
C GLY A 31 -44.80 -56.24 -9.79
N ARG A 32 -45.24 -56.81 -8.66
CA ARG A 32 -44.39 -57.53 -7.68
C ARG A 32 -45.12 -58.72 -7.05
N PRO A 33 -44.40 -59.80 -6.65
CA PRO A 33 -44.98 -61.08 -6.23
C PRO A 33 -45.95 -60.93 -5.05
N THR A 34 -46.82 -61.93 -4.90
CA THR A 34 -48.00 -62.16 -4.03
C THR A 34 -47.94 -61.71 -2.56
N VAL A 35 -46.86 -61.07 -2.13
CA VAL A 35 -46.66 -60.50 -0.80
C VAL A 35 -46.44 -58.99 -0.95
N CYS A 36 -47.48 -58.21 -0.66
CA CYS A 36 -47.34 -56.77 -0.48
C CYS A 36 -46.88 -56.50 0.96
N SER A 37 -46.11 -55.42 1.12
CA SER A 37 -45.45 -54.99 2.38
C SER A 37 -46.26 -55.28 3.64
N GLY A 38 -45.63 -56.00 4.59
CA GLY A 38 -46.25 -56.44 5.85
C GLY A 38 -46.55 -57.94 5.95
N GLY A 39 -46.32 -58.72 4.89
CA GLY A 39 -46.49 -60.18 4.92
C GLY A 39 -47.94 -60.66 4.72
N VAL A 40 -48.84 -59.76 4.29
CA VAL A 40 -50.27 -60.06 4.11
C VAL A 40 -50.59 -60.15 2.62
N THR A 41 -51.27 -61.24 2.21
CA THR A 41 -51.71 -61.44 0.82
C THR A 41 -53.03 -60.70 0.55
N HIS A 42 -53.34 -60.42 -0.72
CA HIS A 42 -54.62 -59.78 -1.09
C HIS A 42 -55.84 -60.59 -0.62
N ASP A 43 -55.75 -61.92 -0.61
CA ASP A 43 -56.83 -62.79 -0.13
C ASP A 43 -57.04 -62.67 1.39
N GLN A 44 -55.95 -62.55 2.15
CA GLN A 44 -56.02 -62.29 3.59
C GLN A 44 -56.60 -60.91 3.89
N LEU A 45 -56.19 -59.88 3.14
CA LEU A 45 -56.77 -58.53 3.22
C LEU A 45 -58.26 -58.53 2.89
N ARG A 46 -58.70 -59.26 1.85
CA ARG A 46 -60.10 -59.34 1.46
C ARG A 46 -60.99 -59.97 2.54
N ALA A 47 -60.45 -60.92 3.30
CA ALA A 47 -61.16 -61.52 4.43
C ALA A 47 -61.35 -60.56 5.61
N VAL A 48 -60.40 -59.66 5.86
CA VAL A 48 -60.44 -58.70 6.98
C VAL A 48 -61.04 -57.33 6.62
N LEU A 49 -61.24 -57.04 5.32
CA LEU A 49 -61.84 -55.78 4.86
C LEU A 49 -63.28 -55.53 5.37
N PRO A 50 -64.20 -56.52 5.40
CA PRO A 50 -65.54 -56.31 5.96
C PRO A 50 -65.56 -55.88 7.44
N PRO A 51 -64.88 -56.57 8.40
CA PRO A 51 -64.82 -56.10 9.78
C PRO A 51 -64.01 -54.80 9.93
N TYR A 52 -63.01 -54.54 9.07
CA TYR A 52 -62.32 -53.25 9.03
C TYR A 52 -63.27 -52.10 8.63
N ALA A 53 -64.10 -52.30 7.59
CA ALA A 53 -65.09 -51.31 7.14
C ALA A 53 -66.21 -51.06 8.17
N ALA A 54 -66.58 -52.10 8.94
CA ALA A 54 -67.48 -51.99 10.09
C ALA A 54 -66.81 -51.34 11.33
N GLY A 55 -65.48 -51.29 11.35
CA GLY A 55 -64.68 -50.79 12.47
C GLY A 55 -64.75 -51.70 13.70
N GLU A 56 -64.88 -53.01 13.48
CA GLU A 56 -64.92 -54.08 14.49
C GLU A 56 -63.57 -54.80 14.61
N LEU A 57 -62.56 -54.36 13.86
CA LEU A 57 -61.24 -54.97 13.82
C LEU A 57 -60.34 -54.37 14.91
N ASP A 58 -59.63 -55.24 15.64
CA ASP A 58 -58.63 -54.81 16.64
C ASP A 58 -57.50 -53.98 16.00
N GLU A 59 -56.84 -53.14 16.82
CA GLU A 59 -55.89 -52.12 16.35
C GLU A 59 -54.71 -52.69 15.55
N GLY A 60 -54.21 -53.87 15.93
CA GLY A 60 -53.08 -54.52 15.25
C GLY A 60 -53.42 -54.92 13.79
N PRO A 61 -54.45 -55.75 13.56
CA PRO A 61 -54.90 -56.07 12.21
C PRO A 61 -55.40 -54.84 11.43
N ALA A 62 -56.01 -53.85 12.10
CA ALA A 62 -56.43 -52.60 11.47
C ALA A 62 -55.24 -51.77 10.93
N GLU A 63 -54.12 -51.72 11.66
CA GLU A 63 -52.90 -51.07 11.20
C GLU A 63 -52.30 -51.77 9.98
N ALA A 64 -52.33 -53.11 9.93
CA ALA A 64 -51.89 -53.85 8.75
C ALA A 64 -52.72 -53.52 7.50
N VAL A 65 -54.04 -53.37 7.67
CA VAL A 65 -54.94 -52.92 6.58
C VAL A 65 -54.61 -51.48 6.17
N ARG A 66 -54.43 -50.55 7.13
CA ARG A 66 -54.05 -49.16 6.82
C ARG A 66 -52.72 -49.05 6.10
N ALA A 67 -51.70 -49.77 6.56
CA ALA A 67 -50.38 -49.81 5.95
C ALA A 67 -50.44 -50.32 4.51
N HIS A 68 -51.28 -51.33 4.23
CA HIS A 68 -51.50 -51.82 2.88
C HIS A 68 -52.30 -50.83 2.01
N LEU A 69 -53.37 -50.23 2.53
CA LEU A 69 -54.15 -49.24 1.77
C LEU A 69 -53.33 -47.98 1.45
N ALA A 70 -52.38 -47.61 2.33
CA ALA A 70 -51.44 -46.52 2.10
C ALA A 70 -50.49 -46.77 0.92
N THR A 71 -50.29 -48.01 0.48
CA THR A 71 -49.52 -48.30 -0.74
C THR A 71 -50.29 -47.96 -2.02
N GLY A 72 -51.58 -47.62 -1.92
CA GLY A 72 -52.41 -47.23 -3.05
C GLY A 72 -52.88 -48.40 -3.94
N CYS A 73 -53.00 -49.62 -3.39
CA CYS A 73 -53.46 -50.77 -4.14
C CYS A 73 -54.91 -50.57 -4.63
N PRO A 74 -55.16 -50.46 -5.95
CA PRO A 74 -56.48 -50.11 -6.48
C PRO A 74 -57.52 -51.22 -6.25
N ASP A 75 -57.10 -52.49 -6.20
CA ASP A 75 -58.00 -53.63 -5.98
C ASP A 75 -58.55 -53.67 -4.55
N CYS A 76 -57.69 -53.45 -3.55
CA CYS A 76 -58.10 -53.41 -2.14
C CYS A 76 -58.87 -52.15 -1.80
N LEU A 77 -58.49 -50.99 -2.37
CA LEU A 77 -59.25 -49.75 -2.25
C LEU A 77 -60.64 -49.90 -2.89
N GLY A 78 -60.73 -50.45 -4.10
CA GLY A 78 -61.99 -50.69 -4.78
C GLY A 78 -62.92 -51.64 -4.02
N ALA A 79 -62.37 -52.67 -3.40
CA ALA A 79 -63.13 -53.57 -2.53
C ALA A 79 -63.66 -52.87 -1.27
N LEU A 80 -62.84 -52.03 -0.62
CA LEU A 80 -63.25 -51.25 0.55
C LEU A 80 -64.41 -50.29 0.23
N PHE A 81 -64.34 -49.57 -0.89
CA PHE A 81 -65.39 -48.63 -1.30
C PHE A 81 -66.72 -49.29 -1.70
N ARG A 82 -66.72 -50.59 -1.99
CA ARG A 82 -67.95 -51.36 -2.27
C ARG A 82 -68.62 -51.90 -1.00
N LEU A 83 -67.93 -51.87 0.14
CA LEU A 83 -68.50 -52.29 1.42
C LEU A 83 -69.38 -51.16 1.98
N PRO A 84 -70.48 -51.49 2.68
CA PRO A 84 -71.33 -50.51 3.33
C PRO A 84 -70.57 -49.86 4.50
N VAL A 85 -69.88 -48.75 4.23
CA VAL A 85 -69.23 -47.94 5.27
C VAL A 85 -70.28 -47.11 6.01
N GLY A 86 -70.36 -47.30 7.33
CA GLY A 86 -71.24 -46.51 8.18
C GLY A 86 -72.58 -47.15 8.49
N ARG A 87 -72.62 -47.97 9.54
CA ARG A 87 -73.71 -47.85 10.51
C ARG A 87 -73.28 -46.78 11.54
N PRO A 88 -74.12 -45.77 11.85
CA PRO A 88 -73.80 -44.85 12.93
C PRO A 88 -73.61 -45.67 14.20
N ARG A 89 -72.40 -45.61 14.77
CA ARG A 89 -72.13 -46.20 16.09
C ARG A 89 -73.16 -45.61 17.04
N GLY A 90 -73.89 -46.50 17.72
CA GLY A 90 -74.79 -46.14 18.80
C GLY A 90 -74.01 -45.27 19.77
N ARG A 91 -74.43 -44.01 19.84
CA ARG A 91 -74.26 -43.04 20.91
C ARG A 91 -73.27 -43.50 21.99
N TRP A 92 -72.12 -42.84 22.07
CA TRP A 92 -71.43 -42.74 23.35
C TRP A 92 -72.39 -42.01 24.28
N ASP A 93 -73.24 -42.76 24.99
CA ASP A 93 -73.89 -42.28 26.19
C ASP A 93 -72.81 -42.20 27.26
N VAL A 94 -71.96 -41.17 27.14
CA VAL A 94 -71.44 -40.52 28.33
C VAL A 94 -72.70 -39.96 28.99
N SER A 95 -73.29 -40.77 29.88
CA SER A 95 -74.28 -40.32 30.84
C SER A 95 -73.59 -39.29 31.72
N LEU A 96 -73.49 -38.05 31.24
CA LEU A 96 -73.23 -36.91 32.10
C LEU A 96 -74.38 -36.93 33.11
N PRO A 97 -74.11 -37.09 34.41
CA PRO A 97 -75.17 -36.98 35.41
C PRO A 97 -75.85 -35.64 35.18
N ARG A 98 -77.17 -35.69 34.96
CA ARG A 98 -78.01 -34.50 34.84
C ARG A 98 -77.95 -33.78 36.19
N ALA A 99 -76.96 -32.89 36.33
CA ALA A 99 -76.79 -32.05 37.48
C ALA A 99 -77.91 -31.00 37.44
N GLY A 100 -78.97 -31.26 38.20
CA GLY A 100 -79.92 -30.23 38.56
C GLY A 100 -79.18 -29.04 39.16
N TRP A 101 -79.32 -27.89 38.51
CA TRP A 101 -79.26 -26.55 39.11
C TRP A 101 -77.86 -25.94 39.35
N LEU A 102 -76.76 -26.65 39.03
CA LEU A 102 -75.38 -26.09 39.04
C LEU A 102 -74.85 -25.65 37.65
N ALA A 103 -75.59 -25.92 36.57
CA ALA A 103 -75.18 -25.63 35.19
C ALA A 103 -74.87 -24.15 34.86
N PRO A 104 -75.62 -23.13 35.35
CA PRO A 104 -75.27 -21.73 35.05
C PRO A 104 -74.00 -21.27 35.77
N ALA A 105 -73.76 -21.77 36.99
CA ALA A 105 -72.58 -21.41 37.78
C ALA A 105 -71.29 -21.93 37.13
N THR A 106 -71.30 -23.19 36.64
CA THR A 106 -70.13 -23.75 35.93
C THR A 106 -69.87 -23.05 34.61
N ALA A 107 -70.91 -22.66 33.86
CA ALA A 107 -70.76 -21.92 32.61
C ALA A 107 -70.18 -20.51 32.85
N ALA A 108 -70.61 -19.82 33.90
CA ALA A 108 -70.06 -18.51 34.29
C ALA A 108 -68.59 -18.62 34.69
N VAL A 109 -68.22 -19.62 35.50
CA VAL A 109 -66.82 -19.85 35.90
C VAL A 109 -65.94 -20.15 34.68
N LEU A 110 -66.41 -20.98 33.74
CA LEU A 110 -65.69 -21.28 32.51
C LEU A 110 -65.51 -20.04 31.63
N ALA A 111 -66.55 -19.21 31.49
CA ALA A 111 -66.47 -17.96 30.74
C ALA A 111 -65.44 -16.99 31.34
N VAL A 112 -65.41 -16.87 32.67
CA VAL A 112 -64.40 -16.06 33.38
C VAL A 112 -63.00 -16.63 33.20
N ALA A 113 -62.83 -17.95 33.29
CA ALA A 113 -61.54 -18.60 33.08
C ALA A 113 -61.02 -18.39 31.65
N LEU A 114 -61.89 -18.49 30.63
CA LEU A 114 -61.54 -18.22 29.24
C LEU A 114 -61.22 -16.73 29.03
N ALA A 115 -62.00 -15.82 29.61
CA ALA A 115 -61.73 -14.39 29.54
C ALA A 115 -60.38 -14.02 30.19
N ALA A 116 -60.05 -14.63 31.32
CA ALA A 116 -58.75 -14.48 31.97
C ALA A 116 -57.61 -15.04 31.10
N LEU A 117 -57.80 -16.21 30.49
CA LEU A 117 -56.82 -16.80 29.58
C LEU A 117 -56.59 -15.92 28.34
N VAL A 118 -57.65 -15.43 27.70
CA VAL A 118 -57.56 -14.51 26.54
C VAL A 118 -56.92 -13.18 26.95
N GLY A 119 -57.28 -12.63 28.10
CA GLY A 119 -56.63 -11.43 28.63
C GLY A 119 -55.13 -11.64 28.85
N TRP A 120 -54.76 -12.79 29.41
CA TRP A 120 -53.37 -13.17 29.64
C TRP A 120 -52.59 -13.37 28.33
N THR A 121 -53.16 -14.05 27.32
CA THR A 121 -52.49 -14.23 26.02
C THR A 121 -52.33 -12.91 25.28
N ILE A 122 -53.32 -12.01 25.33
CA ILE A 122 -53.20 -10.66 24.76
C ILE A 122 -52.10 -9.87 25.48
N HIS A 123 -52.01 -9.98 26.80
CA HIS A 123 -50.96 -9.31 27.58
C HIS A 123 -49.56 -9.83 27.22
N ASP A 124 -49.37 -11.15 27.17
CA ASP A 124 -48.11 -11.80 26.79
C ASP A 124 -47.70 -11.45 25.35
N LEU A 125 -48.64 -11.42 24.39
CA LEU A 125 -48.37 -10.98 23.02
C LEU A 125 -47.93 -9.52 22.97
N ARG A 126 -48.60 -8.63 23.70
CA ARG A 126 -48.21 -7.21 23.79
C ARG A 126 -46.83 -7.03 24.41
N GLN A 127 -46.48 -7.84 25.41
CA GLN A 127 -45.16 -7.81 26.03
C GLN A 127 -44.08 -8.23 25.02
N ARG A 128 -44.29 -9.34 24.30
CA ARG A 128 -43.36 -9.81 23.25
C ARG A 128 -43.23 -8.82 22.10
N GLU A 129 -44.31 -8.16 21.71
CA GLU A 129 -44.26 -7.08 20.71
C GLU A 129 -43.44 -5.89 21.20
N ALA A 130 -43.58 -5.50 22.47
CA ALA A 130 -42.80 -4.42 23.05
C ALA A 130 -41.30 -4.75 23.08
N GLU A 131 -40.95 -5.98 23.45
CA GLU A 131 -39.57 -6.48 23.42
C GLU A 131 -38.99 -6.45 22.00
N ARG A 132 -39.72 -6.97 21.00
CA ARG A 132 -39.29 -6.94 19.58
C ARG A 132 -39.15 -5.52 19.04
N ARG A 133 -40.04 -4.59 19.42
CA ARG A 133 -39.93 -3.17 19.05
C ARG A 133 -38.71 -2.54 19.72
N ALA A 134 -38.41 -2.88 20.97
CA ALA A 134 -37.22 -2.37 21.63
C ALA A 134 -35.93 -2.91 20.98
N GLU A 135 -35.93 -4.17 20.53
CA GLU A 135 -34.82 -4.75 19.79
C GLU A 135 -34.64 -4.13 18.39
N SER A 136 -35.72 -3.89 17.66
CA SER A 136 -35.65 -3.24 16.35
C SER A 136 -35.17 -1.80 16.45
N VAL A 137 -35.60 -1.06 17.47
CA VAL A 137 -35.10 0.30 17.76
C VAL A 137 -33.61 0.28 18.12
N ARG A 138 -33.17 -0.67 18.96
CA ARG A 138 -31.74 -0.85 19.29
C ARG A 138 -30.90 -1.26 18.08
N ALA A 139 -31.45 -2.07 17.18
CA ALA A 139 -30.78 -2.43 15.93
C ALA A 139 -30.69 -1.23 14.98
N ALA A 140 -31.77 -0.46 14.83
CA ALA A 140 -31.79 0.75 14.02
C ALA A 140 -30.81 1.80 14.56
N ALA A 141 -30.76 2.02 15.87
CA ALA A 141 -29.80 2.92 16.49
C ALA A 141 -28.34 2.52 16.17
N ARG A 142 -28.01 1.23 16.28
CA ARG A 142 -26.67 0.73 15.91
C ARG A 142 -26.32 0.92 14.44
N LEU A 143 -27.30 0.84 13.54
CA LEU A 143 -27.09 1.14 12.12
C LEU A 143 -26.80 2.62 11.90
N VAL A 144 -27.58 3.50 12.53
CA VAL A 144 -27.34 4.96 12.48
C VAL A 144 -25.96 5.30 13.02
N ASP A 145 -25.58 4.75 14.18
CA ASP A 145 -24.24 4.98 14.77
C ASP A 145 -23.10 4.45 13.88
N ALA A 146 -23.32 3.32 13.20
CA ALA A 146 -22.34 2.79 12.25
C ALA A 146 -22.25 3.64 10.98
N GLU A 147 -23.36 4.19 10.49
CA GLU A 147 -23.40 5.10 9.35
C GLU A 147 -22.74 6.44 9.65
N THR A 148 -22.98 7.02 10.84
CA THR A 148 -22.31 8.25 11.28
C THR A 148 -20.82 8.03 11.43
N ALA A 149 -20.38 6.93 12.07
CA ALA A 149 -18.97 6.59 12.18
C ALA A 149 -18.28 6.40 10.80
N ARG A 150 -18.99 5.80 9.82
CA ARG A 150 -18.51 5.68 8.44
C ARG A 150 -18.41 7.04 7.75
N ALA A 151 -19.40 7.91 7.92
CA ALA A 151 -19.38 9.26 7.36
C ALA A 151 -18.22 10.10 7.94
N GLU A 152 -17.99 10.02 9.24
CA GLU A 152 -16.85 10.68 9.89
C GLU A 152 -15.50 10.11 9.43
N ALA A 153 -15.40 8.79 9.26
CA ALA A 153 -14.20 8.16 8.71
C ALA A 153 -13.93 8.59 7.27
N ALA A 154 -14.96 8.67 6.43
CA ALA A 154 -14.87 9.18 5.06
C ALA A 154 -14.43 10.64 5.03
N ALA A 155 -15.05 11.51 5.84
CA ALA A 155 -14.66 12.92 5.93
C ALA A 155 -13.20 13.10 6.40
N ARG A 156 -12.73 12.27 7.34
CA ARG A 156 -11.31 12.24 7.76
C ARG A 156 -10.40 11.78 6.63
N SER A 157 -10.77 10.73 5.92
CA SER A 157 -10.02 10.23 4.75
C SER A 157 -9.91 11.30 3.66
N ASP A 158 -11.00 12.00 3.34
CA ASP A 158 -10.99 13.07 2.33
C ASP A 158 -10.13 14.26 2.75
N THR A 159 -10.14 14.59 4.03
CA THR A 159 -9.28 15.65 4.58
C THR A 159 -7.81 15.27 4.52
N LEU A 160 -7.47 14.02 4.87
CA LEU A 160 -6.11 13.50 4.72
C LEU A 160 -5.69 13.44 3.24
N GLY A 161 -6.59 13.06 2.34
CA GLY A 161 -6.35 13.07 0.90
C GLY A 161 -5.99 14.47 0.39
N ARG A 162 -6.78 15.49 0.75
CA ARG A 162 -6.47 16.88 0.42
C ARG A 162 -5.14 17.36 1.02
N ALA A 163 -4.84 16.98 2.26
CA ALA A 163 -3.57 17.33 2.90
C ALA A 163 -2.37 16.67 2.19
N LEU A 164 -2.50 15.43 1.73
CA LEU A 164 -1.46 14.75 0.95
C LEU A 164 -1.25 15.40 -0.42
N GLU A 165 -2.31 15.80 -1.12
CA GLU A 165 -2.17 16.52 -2.40
C GLU A 165 -1.51 17.89 -2.22
N ALA A 166 -1.88 18.63 -1.17
CA ALA A 166 -1.21 19.89 -0.83
C ALA A 166 0.29 19.66 -0.54
N ALA A 167 0.63 18.66 0.30
CA ALA A 167 2.01 18.33 0.61
C ALA A 167 2.81 17.87 -0.62
N ARG A 168 2.17 17.22 -1.60
CA ARG A 168 2.80 16.86 -2.88
C ARG A 168 3.08 18.08 -3.74
N ALA A 169 2.15 19.04 -3.80
CA ALA A 169 2.34 20.31 -4.49
C ALA A 169 3.49 21.11 -3.87
N ASP A 170 3.50 21.27 -2.55
CA ASP A 170 4.58 21.96 -1.81
C ASP A 170 5.94 21.29 -2.05
N ALA A 171 5.98 19.95 -2.03
CA ALA A 171 7.21 19.21 -2.31
C ALA A 171 7.67 19.35 -3.77
N ALA A 172 6.76 19.48 -4.73
CA ALA A 172 7.10 19.73 -6.12
C ALA A 172 7.66 21.15 -6.30
N GLU A 173 7.07 22.14 -5.65
CA GLU A 173 7.55 23.53 -5.65
C GLU A 173 8.94 23.64 -5.00
N ALA A 174 9.14 23.00 -3.84
CA ALA A 174 10.43 22.97 -3.17
C ALA A 174 11.53 22.33 -4.03
N ARG A 175 11.21 21.24 -4.76
CA ARG A 175 12.16 20.61 -5.70
C ARG A 175 12.46 21.52 -6.88
N ALA A 176 11.47 22.22 -7.43
CA ALA A 176 11.67 23.18 -8.51
C ALA A 176 12.58 24.34 -8.05
N ALA A 177 12.32 24.92 -6.88
CA ALA A 177 13.14 25.96 -6.29
C ALA A 177 14.59 25.49 -6.03
N ALA A 178 14.76 24.27 -5.51
CA ALA A 178 16.09 23.67 -5.32
C ALA A 178 16.83 23.47 -6.66
N GLY A 179 16.12 23.07 -7.72
CA GLY A 179 16.67 22.97 -9.06
C GLY A 179 17.18 24.31 -9.61
N VAL A 180 16.41 25.39 -9.43
CA VAL A 180 16.81 26.75 -9.81
C VAL A 180 18.06 27.19 -9.02
N ALA A 181 18.06 26.98 -7.69
CA ALA A 181 19.20 27.32 -6.84
C ALA A 181 20.48 26.54 -7.21
N ALA A 182 20.35 25.26 -7.55
CA ALA A 182 21.47 24.45 -8.03
C ALA A 182 22.01 24.95 -9.39
N GLY A 183 21.12 25.36 -10.29
CA GLY A 183 21.50 26.00 -11.56
C GLY A 183 22.26 27.30 -11.36
N GLU A 184 21.76 28.19 -10.51
CA GLU A 184 22.41 29.47 -10.21
C GLU A 184 23.78 29.26 -9.53
N ARG A 185 23.88 28.31 -8.61
CA ARG A 185 25.16 27.94 -8.01
C ARG A 185 26.17 27.48 -9.07
N THR A 186 25.76 26.61 -9.98
CA THR A 186 26.62 26.12 -11.07
C THR A 186 27.08 27.27 -11.97
N ARG A 187 26.18 28.21 -12.26
CA ARG A 187 26.50 29.42 -13.02
C ARG A 187 27.55 30.28 -12.30
N LEU A 188 27.34 30.57 -11.02
CA LEU A 188 28.28 31.36 -10.20
C LEU A 188 29.65 30.68 -10.09
N GLU A 189 29.69 29.35 -9.91
CA GLU A 189 30.94 28.57 -9.90
C GLU A 189 31.68 28.70 -11.24
N THR A 190 30.95 28.69 -12.37
CA THR A 190 31.52 28.88 -13.71
C THR A 190 32.04 30.31 -13.92
N GLU A 191 31.29 31.33 -13.50
CA GLU A 191 31.70 32.73 -13.60
C GLU A 191 32.94 33.01 -12.73
N LEU A 192 33.01 32.42 -11.54
CA LEU A 192 34.16 32.52 -10.63
C LEU A 192 35.39 31.82 -11.21
N ALA A 193 35.25 30.63 -11.77
CA ALA A 193 36.34 29.94 -12.46
C ALA A 193 36.86 30.76 -13.66
N ALA A 194 35.96 31.35 -14.45
CA ALA A 194 36.33 32.22 -15.57
C ALA A 194 37.05 33.51 -15.09
N ALA A 195 36.59 34.11 -13.99
CA ALA A 195 37.25 35.26 -13.37
C ALA A 195 38.65 34.91 -12.86
N ALA A 196 38.80 33.78 -12.16
CA ALA A 196 40.09 33.28 -11.69
C ALA A 196 41.06 33.03 -12.86
N ALA A 197 40.58 32.45 -13.97
CA ALA A 197 41.37 32.26 -15.18
C ALA A 197 41.83 33.58 -15.82
N ARG A 198 40.95 34.61 -15.86
CA ARG A 198 41.30 35.96 -16.34
C ARG A 198 42.37 36.61 -15.48
N VAL A 199 42.23 36.55 -14.15
CA VAL A 199 43.25 37.05 -13.21
C VAL A 199 44.58 36.33 -13.42
N GLY A 200 44.57 35.01 -13.53
CA GLY A 200 45.78 34.22 -13.80
C GLY A 200 46.45 34.59 -15.13
N SER A 201 45.67 34.89 -16.17
CA SER A 201 46.17 35.38 -17.46
C SER A 201 46.82 36.75 -17.34
N LEU A 202 46.17 37.68 -16.63
CA LEU A 202 46.70 39.01 -16.39
C LEU A 202 48.02 38.97 -15.61
N LEU A 203 48.10 38.16 -14.54
CA LEU A 203 49.34 37.96 -13.77
C LEU A 203 50.47 37.34 -14.60
N ARG A 204 50.16 36.47 -15.58
CA ARG A 204 51.18 35.97 -16.52
C ARG A 204 51.63 37.04 -17.51
N SER A 205 50.71 37.88 -18.00
CA SER A 205 51.01 39.00 -18.89
C SER A 205 51.89 40.05 -18.21
N ILE A 206 51.56 40.42 -16.97
CA ILE A 206 52.36 41.35 -16.15
C ILE A 206 53.77 40.80 -15.95
N ARG A 207 53.92 39.56 -15.47
CA ARG A 207 55.24 38.94 -15.29
C ARG A 207 56.06 38.87 -16.58
N ARG A 208 55.42 38.61 -17.73
CA ARG A 208 56.08 38.63 -19.04
C ARG A 208 56.55 40.04 -19.40
N ARG A 209 55.74 41.07 -19.13
CA ARG A 209 56.11 42.47 -19.35
C ARG A 209 57.22 42.92 -18.43
N ASP A 210 57.19 42.55 -17.14
CA ASP A 210 58.26 42.87 -16.19
C ASP A 210 59.58 42.25 -16.63
N ALA A 211 59.58 40.97 -17.03
CA ALA A 211 60.78 40.32 -17.57
C ALA A 211 61.30 40.98 -18.87
N GLU A 212 60.42 41.50 -19.72
CA GLU A 212 60.80 42.24 -20.92
C GLU A 212 61.34 43.63 -20.58
N ILE A 213 60.73 44.34 -19.61
CA ILE A 213 61.23 45.60 -19.07
C ILE A 213 62.63 45.41 -18.48
N ASP A 214 62.83 44.37 -17.66
CA ASP A 214 64.12 44.03 -17.08
C ASP A 214 65.16 43.70 -18.16
N ARG A 215 64.77 43.00 -19.24
CA ARG A 215 65.64 42.73 -20.38
C ARG A 215 66.04 44.02 -21.10
N LEU A 216 65.09 44.91 -21.38
CA LEU A 216 65.34 46.19 -22.04
C LEU A 216 66.22 47.10 -21.18
N LEU A 217 65.93 47.21 -19.88
CA LEU A 217 66.70 48.00 -18.93
C LEU A 217 68.07 47.38 -18.60
N GLY A 218 68.19 46.05 -18.62
CA GLY A 218 69.44 45.33 -18.36
C GLY A 218 70.42 45.37 -19.53
N GLY A 219 69.93 45.28 -20.77
CA GLY A 219 70.75 45.33 -21.99
C GLY A 219 71.05 46.76 -22.51
N ALA A 220 70.22 47.74 -22.15
CA ALA A 220 70.44 49.14 -22.53
C ALA A 220 71.77 49.74 -22.04
N PRO A 221 72.21 49.59 -20.77
CA PRO A 221 73.44 50.19 -20.30
C PRO A 221 74.67 49.59 -20.99
N GLU A 222 74.69 48.28 -21.22
CA GLU A 222 75.82 47.59 -21.86
C GLU A 222 75.97 47.94 -23.34
N ARG A 223 74.86 48.00 -24.10
CA ARG A 223 74.88 48.50 -25.49
C ARG A 223 75.21 49.98 -25.57
N THR A 224 74.63 50.81 -24.70
CA THR A 224 74.93 52.26 -24.67
C THR A 224 76.41 52.50 -24.33
N LEU A 225 77.00 51.71 -23.44
CA LEU A 225 78.43 51.79 -23.11
C LEU A 225 79.33 51.29 -24.23
N ALA A 226 78.94 50.20 -24.93
CA ALA A 226 79.66 49.72 -26.10
C ALA A 226 79.63 50.74 -27.26
N ASP A 227 78.46 51.34 -27.53
CA ASP A 227 78.30 52.38 -28.55
C ASP A 227 79.07 53.66 -28.19
N LEU A 228 79.07 54.05 -26.90
CA LEU A 228 79.87 55.17 -26.41
C LEU A 228 81.38 54.90 -26.46
N ALA A 229 81.81 53.66 -26.22
CA ALA A 229 83.20 53.25 -26.34
C ALA A 229 83.68 53.20 -27.80
N ALA A 230 82.78 52.94 -28.75
CA ALA A 230 83.07 52.95 -30.18
C ALA A 230 83.15 54.37 -30.77
N MET A 231 82.67 55.41 -30.05
CA MET A 231 82.79 56.80 -30.51
C MET A 231 84.23 57.33 -30.36
N PRO A 232 84.83 57.89 -31.42
CA PRO A 232 86.18 58.45 -31.35
C PRO A 232 86.23 59.61 -30.34
N GLY A 233 87.18 59.53 -29.42
CA GLY A 233 87.40 60.54 -28.37
C GLY A 233 86.84 60.20 -26.98
N PHE A 234 86.18 59.05 -26.78
CA PHE A 234 85.71 58.61 -25.46
C PHE A 234 86.42 57.34 -25.00
N GLY A 235 86.78 57.29 -23.71
CA GLY A 235 87.33 56.11 -23.05
C GLY A 235 86.34 55.56 -22.02
N VAL A 236 86.21 54.23 -21.97
CA VAL A 236 85.34 53.54 -21.01
C VAL A 236 86.17 52.57 -20.18
N ALA A 237 86.12 52.68 -18.86
CA ALA A 237 86.69 51.68 -17.95
C ALA A 237 85.64 51.08 -17.02
N ARG A 238 85.78 49.79 -16.75
CA ARG A 238 84.99 49.09 -15.74
C ARG A 238 85.52 49.45 -14.35
N LEU A 239 84.63 49.79 -13.44
CA LEU A 239 84.94 50.03 -12.04
C LEU A 239 84.67 48.74 -11.26
N GLU A 240 85.71 48.19 -10.66
CA GLU A 240 85.60 47.06 -9.75
C GLU A 240 85.26 47.56 -8.33
N PRO A 241 84.33 46.91 -7.62
CA PRO A 241 83.96 47.30 -6.28
C PRO A 241 85.12 47.01 -5.31
N ARG A 242 85.47 47.99 -4.48
CA ARG A 242 86.55 47.84 -3.48
C ARG A 242 86.08 47.17 -2.18
N SER A 243 84.78 46.98 -2.01
CA SER A 243 84.18 46.31 -0.84
C SER A 243 82.99 45.46 -1.27
N SER A 244 82.61 44.48 -0.45
CA SER A 244 81.45 43.59 -0.69
C SER A 244 80.11 44.32 -0.78
N ALA A 245 80.02 45.54 -0.24
CA ALA A 245 78.86 46.43 -0.33
C ALA A 245 78.94 47.44 -1.49
N GLY A 246 80.06 47.48 -2.23
CA GLY A 246 80.27 48.41 -3.34
C GLY A 246 79.51 48.01 -4.60
N GLY A 247 78.83 48.98 -5.23
CA GLY A 247 78.21 48.79 -6.54
C GLY A 247 79.26 48.62 -7.64
N ARG A 248 78.99 47.72 -8.60
CA ARG A 248 79.72 47.67 -9.89
C ARG A 248 79.29 48.84 -10.76
N GLY A 249 80.18 49.40 -11.58
CA GLY A 249 79.84 50.53 -12.46
C GLY A 249 80.84 50.75 -13.60
N HIS A 250 80.58 51.75 -14.45
CA HIS A 250 81.46 52.11 -15.55
C HIS A 250 81.80 53.62 -15.51
N LEU A 251 83.06 53.95 -15.80
CA LEU A 251 83.55 55.31 -15.93
C LEU A 251 83.66 55.66 -17.41
N LEU A 252 83.00 56.75 -17.81
CA LEU A 252 83.14 57.34 -19.14
C LEU A 252 83.94 58.65 -19.02
N TRP A 253 85.02 58.79 -19.78
CA TRP A 253 85.80 60.03 -19.83
C TRP A 253 86.15 60.44 -21.26
N HIS A 254 86.41 61.74 -21.46
CA HIS A 254 86.87 62.31 -22.73
C HIS A 254 88.20 63.04 -22.46
N PRO A 255 89.31 62.72 -23.16
CA PRO A 255 90.64 63.19 -22.80
C PRO A 255 90.82 64.71 -22.97
N ALA A 256 90.02 65.36 -23.83
CA ALA A 256 90.05 66.82 -24.01
C ALA A 256 89.16 67.62 -23.04
N ARG A 257 88.47 66.97 -22.08
CA ARG A 257 87.61 67.65 -21.10
C ARG A 257 87.96 67.19 -19.68
N ALA A 258 88.23 68.12 -18.77
CA ALA A 258 88.59 67.85 -17.38
C ALA A 258 87.40 67.37 -16.51
N GLY A 259 86.55 66.49 -17.04
CA GLY A 259 85.38 65.99 -16.34
C GLY A 259 84.98 64.59 -16.81
N ALA A 260 84.86 63.66 -15.87
CA ALA A 260 84.36 62.31 -16.12
C ALA A 260 82.89 62.21 -15.67
N ARG A 261 82.07 61.47 -16.42
CA ARG A 261 80.68 61.17 -16.02
C ARG A 261 80.61 59.71 -15.60
N LEU A 262 80.23 59.46 -14.35
CA LEU A 262 79.92 58.12 -13.85
C LEU A 262 78.49 57.74 -14.28
N ARG A 263 78.31 56.52 -14.81
CA ARG A 263 76.99 55.94 -15.08
C ARG A 263 76.90 54.52 -14.52
N GLY A 264 75.75 54.20 -13.94
CA GLY A 264 75.41 52.84 -13.49
C GLY A 264 75.84 52.48 -12.06
N LEU A 265 75.79 53.41 -11.10
CA LEU A 265 76.05 53.10 -9.69
C LEU A 265 74.78 52.56 -9.03
N THR A 266 74.67 51.24 -8.85
CA THR A 266 73.70 50.66 -7.92
C THR A 266 74.34 50.65 -6.53
N VAL A 267 74.02 51.63 -5.70
CA VAL A 267 74.39 51.61 -4.28
C VAL A 267 73.40 50.68 -3.58
N VAL A 268 73.82 49.49 -3.19
CA VAL A 268 73.06 48.67 -2.23
C VAL A 268 73.28 49.31 -0.86
N GLN A 269 72.26 49.99 -0.36
CA GLN A 269 72.33 50.76 0.88
C GLN A 269 72.06 49.83 2.07
N GLU A 270 73.05 49.59 2.93
CA GLU A 270 72.77 49.14 4.29
C GLU A 270 72.15 50.31 5.08
N PRO A 271 71.08 50.09 5.86
CA PRO A 271 70.41 51.17 6.59
C PRO A 271 71.34 51.74 7.66
N GLY A 272 71.93 52.93 7.38
CA GLY A 272 72.73 53.69 8.34
C GLY A 272 74.06 54.26 7.80
N ALA A 273 74.54 53.83 6.64
CA ALA A 273 75.82 54.29 6.10
C ALA A 273 75.67 55.47 5.12
N ARG A 274 76.42 56.57 5.35
CA ARG A 274 76.56 57.69 4.39
C ARG A 274 77.51 57.30 3.26
N PRO A 275 77.13 57.40 1.97
CA PRO A 275 78.03 57.08 0.88
C PRO A 275 79.12 58.17 0.76
N VAL A 276 80.39 57.77 0.88
CA VAL A 276 81.55 58.61 0.52
C VAL A 276 82.01 58.19 -0.87
N LEU A 277 81.74 59.03 -1.88
CA LEU A 277 82.13 58.81 -3.27
C LEU A 277 83.57 59.31 -3.47
N GLY A 278 84.55 58.43 -3.25
CA GLY A 278 85.97 58.71 -3.47
C GLY A 278 86.46 58.16 -4.80
N ALA A 279 86.56 59.00 -5.83
CA ALA A 279 87.29 58.68 -7.06
C ALA A 279 88.63 59.43 -7.07
N ARG A 280 89.74 58.72 -6.87
CA ARG A 280 91.08 59.25 -7.18
C ARG A 280 91.38 58.94 -8.64
N LEU A 281 91.51 59.96 -9.48
CA LEU A 281 92.10 59.84 -10.81
C LEU A 281 93.60 59.55 -10.63
N GLY A 282 94.01 58.31 -10.89
CA GLY A 282 95.42 57.98 -11.02
C GLY A 282 95.97 58.66 -12.27
N ALA A 283 96.96 59.54 -12.10
CA ALA A 283 97.69 60.14 -13.20
C ALA A 283 98.32 59.03 -14.07
N ALA A 284 98.22 59.18 -15.38
CA ALA A 284 98.87 58.29 -16.34
C ALA A 284 100.39 58.29 -16.10
N PRO A 285 101.08 57.15 -16.23
CA PRO A 285 102.53 57.16 -16.32
C PRO A 285 102.91 57.83 -17.65
N ALA A 286 103.57 58.98 -17.57
CA ALA A 286 104.37 59.49 -18.67
C ALA A 286 105.61 58.60 -18.81
N GLY A 287 105.67 57.83 -19.90
CA GLY A 287 106.85 57.17 -20.45
C GLY A 287 106.50 56.92 -21.91
N GLY A 288 107.23 57.44 -22.89
CA GLY A 288 108.68 57.36 -23.07
C GLY A 288 108.89 56.56 -24.34
#